data_AF-A0AAU2JH49-F1
#
_entry.id   AF-A0AAU2JH49-F1
#
_cell.length_a   1.000
_cell.length_b   1.000
_cell.length_c   1.000
_cell.angle_alpha   90.00
_cell.angle_beta   90.00
_cell.angle_gamma   90.00
#
_symmetry.space_group_name_H-M   'P 1'
#
loop_
_entity.id
_entity.type
_entity.pdbx_description
1 polymer ?
#
loop_
_entity_poly.entity_id
_entity_poly.type
_entity_poly.pdbx_seq_one_letter_code
_entity_poly.pdbx_strand_id
1 'polypeptide(L)' 'MARGDVPPLPVWAGEGVDLIDDLPPAADLVAALAAQADEALARAGRY' A
#
# COMPACT_ATOMS: atom_id res chain seq x y z
N MET A 1 -20.37 29.08 7.54
CA MET A 1 -20.36 27.60 7.44
C MET A 1 -21.78 27.12 7.63
N ALA A 2 -22.31 26.33 6.69
CA ALA A 2 -23.68 25.83 6.78
C ALA A 2 -23.69 24.57 7.67
N ARG A 3 -24.80 24.33 8.37
CA ARG A 3 -24.98 23.19 9.26
C ARG A 3 -25.06 21.91 8.42
N GLY A 4 -23.96 21.19 8.27
CA GLY A 4 -23.87 19.98 7.44
C GLY A 4 -22.53 19.79 6.74
N ASP A 5 -21.68 20.81 6.70
CA ASP A 5 -20.32 20.69 6.16
C ASP A 5 -19.47 19.83 7.11
N VAL A 6 -19.23 18.56 6.75
CA VAL A 6 -18.20 17.74 7.40
C VAL A 6 -16.85 18.37 7.02
N PRO A 7 -16.07 18.88 7.98
CA PRO A 7 -14.75 19.41 7.67
C PRO A 7 -13.93 18.31 7.01
N PRO A 8 -13.12 18.60 5.98
CA PRO A 8 -12.23 17.59 5.41
C PRO A 8 -11.36 17.04 6.54
N LEU A 9 -11.56 15.77 6.87
CA LEU A 9 -10.70 15.08 7.82
C LEU A 9 -9.31 14.95 7.18
N PRO A 10 -8.24 14.99 7.98
CA PRO A 10 -6.91 14.72 7.45
C PRO A 10 -6.87 13.34 6.80
N VAL A 11 -6.27 13.26 5.61
CA VAL A 11 -5.94 11.98 4.98
C VAL A 11 -4.69 11.46 5.68
N TRP A 12 -4.82 10.32 6.36
CA TRP A 12 -3.69 9.67 7.01
C TRP A 12 -2.96 8.80 5.99
N ALA A 13 -1.65 8.98 5.89
CA ALA A 13 -0.79 8.16 5.06
C ALA A 13 0.50 7.85 5.81
N GLY A 14 1.05 6.65 5.60
CA GLY A 14 2.38 6.28 6.08
C GLY A 14 3.46 6.67 5.08
N GLU A 15 4.72 6.60 5.49
CA GLU A 15 5.90 6.97 4.68
C GLU A 15 5.95 6.26 3.31
N GLY A 16 5.48 5.01 3.23
CA GLY A 16 5.51 4.23 1.99
C GLY A 16 4.42 4.57 0.97
N VAL A 17 3.55 5.56 1.23
CA VAL A 17 2.41 5.87 0.33
C VAL A 17 2.87 6.27 -1.07
N ASP A 18 4.03 6.91 -1.17
CA ASP A 18 4.58 7.37 -2.45
C ASP A 18 5.05 6.20 -3.35
N LEU A 19 5.11 4.98 -2.82
CA LEU A 19 5.45 3.77 -3.58
C LEU A 19 4.22 3.12 -4.23
N ILE A 20 3.01 3.61 -3.96
CA ILE A 20 1.76 3.03 -4.50
C ILE A 20 1.40 3.75 -5.80
N ASP A 21 1.54 3.06 -6.94
CA ASP A 21 1.26 3.60 -8.28
C ASP A 21 0.09 2.89 -9.00
N ASP A 22 -0.52 1.88 -8.37
CA ASP A 22 -1.61 1.09 -8.92
C ASP A 22 -2.77 0.87 -7.92
N LEU A 23 -3.84 0.21 -8.42
CA LEU A 23 -5.03 -0.11 -7.62
C LEU A 23 -5.61 -1.48 -8.01
N PRO A 24 -4.89 -2.58 -7.73
CA PRO A 24 -5.36 -3.93 -8.03
C PRO A 24 -6.48 -4.40 -7.07
N PRO A 25 -7.24 -5.44 -7.43
CA PRO A 25 -8.07 -6.17 -6.48
C PRO A 25 -7.25 -6.68 -5.29
N ALA A 26 -7.86 -6.69 -4.10
CA ALA A 26 -7.14 -7.07 -2.88
C ALA A 26 -6.55 -8.49 -2.94
N ALA A 27 -7.23 -9.43 -3.59
CA ALA A 27 -6.74 -10.80 -3.76
C ALA A 27 -5.44 -10.83 -4.59
N ASP A 28 -5.40 -10.04 -5.67
CA ASP A 28 -4.25 -9.97 -6.57
C ASP A 28 -3.06 -9.27 -5.89
N LEU A 29 -3.32 -8.20 -5.12
CA LEU A 29 -2.30 -7.52 -4.32
C LEU A 29 -1.65 -8.45 -3.31
N VAL A 30 -2.45 -9.19 -2.54
CA VAL A 30 -1.93 -10.10 -1.51
C VAL A 30 -1.10 -11.22 -2.16
N ALA A 31 -1.55 -11.76 -3.29
CA ALA A 31 -0.79 -12.76 -4.03
C ALA A 31 0.55 -12.21 -4.54
N ALA A 32 0.56 -10.98 -5.08
CA ALA A 32 1.77 -10.31 -5.55
C ALA A 32 2.77 -10.05 -4.42
N LEU A 33 2.30 -9.53 -3.28
CA LEU A 33 3.15 -9.28 -2.10
C LEU A 33 3.83 -10.56 -1.59
N ALA A 34 3.10 -11.68 -1.56
CA ALA A 34 3.67 -12.97 -1.15
C ALA A 34 4.79 -13.42 -2.10
N ALA A 35 4.55 -13.39 -3.41
CA ALA A 35 5.55 -13.77 -4.40
C ALA A 35 6.80 -12.86 -4.35
N GLN A 36 6.63 -11.55 -4.24
CA GLN A 36 7.73 -10.59 -4.15
C GLN A 36 8.56 -10.77 -2.86
N ALA A 37 7.91 -11.11 -1.74
CA ALA A 37 8.60 -11.40 -0.49
C ALA A 37 9.50 -12.64 -0.64
N ASP A 38 9.00 -13.72 -1.25
CA ASP A 38 9.78 -14.93 -1.51
C ASP A 38 11.01 -14.63 -2.39
N GLU A 39 10.84 -13.85 -3.46
CA GLU A 39 11.94 -13.42 -4.33
C GLU A 39 12.98 -12.58 -3.59
N ALA A 40 12.52 -11.66 -2.73
CA ALA A 40 13.38 -10.81 -1.93
C ALA A 40 14.21 -11.63 -0.93
N LEU A 41 13.58 -12.61 -0.26
CA LEU A 41 14.25 -13.52 0.66
C LEU A 41 15.27 -14.40 -0.05
N ALA A 42 14.88 -15.00 -1.18
CA ALA A 42 15.78 -15.81 -1.99
C ALA A 42 16.99 -15.01 -2.49
N ARG A 43 16.83 -13.70 -2.76
CA ARG A 43 17.92 -12.80 -3.11
C ARG A 43 18.83 -12.47 -1.94
N ALA A 44 18.26 -12.19 -0.77
CA ALA A 44 19.03 -11.88 0.43
C ALA A 44 19.91 -13.07 0.87
N GLY A 45 19.40 -14.29 0.78
CA GLY A 45 20.15 -15.50 1.16
C GLY A 45 21.27 -15.94 0.22
N ARG A 46 21.54 -15.18 -0.86
CA ARG A 46 22.68 -15.41 -1.77
C ARG A 46 23.95 -14.63 -1.39
N TYR A 47 23.86 -13.77 -0.38
CA TYR A 47 24.98 -13.01 0.19
C TYR A 47 25.36 -13.59 1.55
#